data_AF-A0A924ZIV4-F1
#
_entry.id   AF-A0A924ZIV4-F1
#
_cell.length_a   1.000
_cell.length_b   1.000
_cell.length_c   1.000
_cell.angle_alpha   90.00
_cell.angle_beta   90.00
_cell.angle_gamma   90.00
#
_symmetry.space_group_name_H-M   'P 1'
#
loop_
_entity.id
_entity.type
_entity.pdbx_description
1 polymer ?
#
loop_
_entity_poly.entity_id
_entity_poly.type
_entity_poly.pdbx_seq_one_letter_code
_entity_poly.pdbx_strand_id
1 'polypeptide(L)'
;MIEETEKTEVSNRADHRSTRASVNATQASFNSIAPEYTDSAILEQSVHFRCPHCQKLYRTSQDVFDGASPEFDCSTCDKSFVLTSQIDSFGLYQTEGQGQIVFSNCPKCSQLKPQKSDECPSCGVFASKYEELQKVESPSLFELNQIWQKTIADFNNDNIHQDFLNRCQQKMALNFAFQKYSELKKTMGFDSVCEKYMKQIELRLERQFYAADAEVAENQKEFPLSQWVFLSVGILGMLLLIYNKVRPTFPNLTGLVVAVTVLSFGLGFVSSQRNRGIKL
;
A
#
# COMPACT_ATOMS: atom_id res chain seq x y z
N MET A 1 -15.84 -44.45 9.74
CA MET A 1 -15.79 -45.34 8.55
C MET A 1 -15.84 -44.43 7.34
N ILE A 2 -14.71 -44.38 6.59
CA ILE A 2 -14.64 -44.21 5.12
C ILE A 2 -15.05 -42.79 4.62
N GLU A 3 -14.30 -42.02 3.83
CA GLU A 3 -12.98 -42.12 3.20
C GLU A 3 -12.57 -40.68 2.81
N GLU A 4 -11.27 -40.45 2.76
CA GLU A 4 -10.62 -39.31 2.11
C GLU A 4 -10.81 -39.38 0.59
N THR A 5 -10.97 -38.25 -0.09
CA THR A 5 -10.42 -38.08 -1.45
C THR A 5 -9.98 -36.65 -1.70
N GLU A 6 -8.66 -36.55 -1.78
CA GLU A 6 -7.79 -35.50 -2.26
C GLU A 6 -7.97 -35.27 -3.78
N LYS A 7 -7.97 -34.00 -4.24
CA LYS A 7 -7.65 -33.67 -5.63
C LYS A 7 -6.78 -32.42 -5.71
N THR A 8 -5.59 -32.68 -6.23
CA THR A 8 -4.43 -31.86 -6.49
C THR A 8 -4.56 -31.18 -7.86
N GLU A 9 -4.21 -29.90 -8.00
CA GLU A 9 -3.93 -29.29 -9.31
C GLU A 9 -2.75 -28.30 -9.28
N VAL A 10 -1.60 -28.84 -9.70
CA VAL A 10 -0.58 -28.32 -10.63
C VAL A 10 -0.21 -26.82 -10.58
N SER A 11 0.94 -26.54 -9.99
CA SER A 11 1.71 -25.30 -10.17
C SER A 11 2.93 -25.56 -11.05
N ASN A 12 2.96 -24.92 -12.23
CA ASN A 12 4.11 -24.88 -13.12
C ASN A 12 5.14 -23.89 -12.57
N ARG A 13 6.34 -24.38 -12.20
CA ARG A 13 7.50 -23.53 -11.91
C ARG A 13 8.66 -23.98 -12.78
N ALA A 14 9.16 -23.05 -13.57
CA ALA A 14 10.31 -23.22 -14.45
C ALA A 14 11.59 -23.37 -13.62
N ASP A 15 12.32 -24.44 -13.90
CA ASP A 15 13.62 -24.76 -13.32
C ASP A 15 14.73 -23.89 -13.93
N HIS A 16 15.23 -22.92 -13.17
CA HIS A 16 16.58 -22.37 -13.39
C HIS A 16 17.59 -23.28 -12.69
N ARG A 17 18.16 -24.20 -13.48
CA ARG A 17 19.21 -25.14 -13.09
C ARG A 17 20.53 -24.37 -12.90
N SER A 18 20.82 -23.97 -11.66
CA SER A 18 22.14 -23.48 -11.27
C SER A 18 23.06 -24.68 -11.04
N THR A 19 24.05 -24.83 -11.91
CA THR A 19 25.10 -25.86 -11.83
C THR A 19 25.99 -25.62 -10.61
N ARG A 20 25.75 -26.39 -9.54
CA ARG A 20 26.62 -26.48 -8.36
C ARG A 20 27.81 -27.39 -8.68
N ALA A 21 29.02 -26.83 -8.74
CA ALA A 21 30.25 -27.60 -8.75
C ALA A 21 30.72 -27.81 -7.30
N SER A 22 30.42 -28.97 -6.73
CA SER A 22 30.99 -29.40 -5.45
C SER A 22 32.37 -29.98 -5.68
N VAL A 23 33.42 -29.17 -5.53
CA VAL A 23 34.81 -29.61 -5.62
C VAL A 23 35.31 -29.92 -4.20
N ASN A 24 35.55 -31.20 -3.91
CA ASN A 24 36.15 -31.64 -2.66
C ASN A 24 37.62 -31.24 -2.62
N ALA A 25 37.98 -30.31 -1.73
CA ALA A 25 39.36 -29.87 -1.50
C ALA A 25 40.11 -30.88 -0.60
N THR A 26 41.14 -31.52 -1.15
CA THR A 26 42.01 -32.47 -0.44
C THR A 26 42.95 -31.74 0.53
N GLN A 27 42.95 -32.12 1.80
CA GLN A 27 43.89 -31.63 2.82
C GLN A 27 45.28 -32.25 2.62
N ALA A 28 46.33 -31.43 2.49
CA ALA A 28 47.71 -31.88 2.53
C ALA A 28 48.28 -31.73 3.96
N SER A 29 48.54 -32.86 4.62
CA SER A 29 49.24 -32.97 5.90
C SER A 29 50.77 -33.00 5.69
N PHE A 30 51.47 -32.17 6.47
CA PHE A 30 52.94 -32.04 6.50
C PHE A 30 53.63 -33.34 6.94
N ASN A 31 54.55 -33.86 6.12
CA ASN A 31 55.62 -34.75 6.58
C ASN A 31 56.92 -34.43 5.84
N SER A 32 57.99 -34.28 6.61
CA SER A 32 59.28 -33.72 6.22
C SER A 32 60.22 -34.78 5.64
N ILE A 33 60.53 -34.71 4.33
CA ILE A 33 61.74 -35.28 3.72
C ILE A 33 62.15 -34.37 2.56
N ALA A 34 63.42 -33.97 2.50
CA ALA A 34 64.04 -33.20 1.41
C ALA A 34 65.16 -34.06 0.76
N PRO A 35 65.76 -33.63 -0.35
CA PRO A 35 65.14 -33.33 -1.64
C PRO A 35 65.85 -34.10 -2.78
N GLU A 36 65.15 -34.46 -3.84
CA GLU A 36 65.78 -34.81 -5.12
C GLU A 36 65.14 -34.05 -6.28
N TYR A 37 66.01 -33.68 -7.20
CA TYR A 37 65.92 -32.61 -8.17
C TYR A 37 65.45 -33.15 -9.52
N THR A 38 64.32 -32.64 -10.04
CA THR A 38 64.11 -32.56 -11.50
C THR A 38 63.38 -31.26 -11.84
N ASP A 39 63.96 -30.63 -12.87
CA ASP A 39 63.76 -29.29 -13.36
C ASP A 39 62.51 -29.18 -14.26
N SER A 40 61.78 -28.10 -14.02
CA SER A 40 60.92 -27.29 -14.91
C SER A 40 59.92 -27.90 -15.92
N ALA A 41 58.70 -27.34 -15.83
CA ALA A 41 57.77 -27.01 -16.93
C ALA A 41 56.44 -27.80 -17.02
N ILE A 42 55.79 -28.01 -15.87
CA ILE A 42 54.35 -27.71 -15.78
C ILE A 42 54.23 -26.75 -14.60
N LEU A 43 54.28 -25.45 -14.90
CA LEU A 43 53.80 -24.42 -13.98
C LEU A 43 52.30 -24.70 -13.82
N GLU A 44 51.95 -25.61 -12.91
CA GLU A 44 50.59 -25.73 -12.40
C GLU A 44 50.24 -24.36 -11.86
N GLN A 45 49.46 -23.62 -12.65
CA GLN A 45 48.95 -22.32 -12.32
C GLN A 45 47.97 -22.48 -11.16
N SER A 46 48.51 -22.53 -9.95
CA SER A 46 47.73 -22.71 -8.75
C SER A 46 47.43 -21.36 -8.11
N VAL A 47 46.15 -21.11 -7.95
CA VAL A 47 45.55 -19.91 -7.39
C VAL A 47 45.51 -20.07 -5.88
N HIS A 48 46.10 -19.10 -5.17
CA HIS A 48 46.15 -19.09 -3.70
C HIS A 48 45.35 -17.92 -3.16
N PHE A 49 44.52 -18.16 -2.15
CA PHE A 49 43.65 -17.13 -1.55
C PHE A 49 43.37 -17.43 -0.08
N ARG A 50 42.97 -16.40 0.68
CA ARG A 50 42.62 -16.54 2.10
C ARG A 50 41.13 -16.34 2.31
N CYS A 51 40.53 -17.07 3.25
CA CYS A 51 39.17 -16.77 3.67
C CYS A 51 39.11 -15.36 4.32
N PRO A 52 38.18 -14.49 3.90
CA PRO A 52 38.08 -13.13 4.43
C PRO A 52 37.65 -13.07 5.91
N HIS A 53 37.10 -14.16 6.44
CA HIS A 53 36.58 -14.22 7.80
C HIS A 53 37.54 -14.84 8.82
N CYS A 54 38.28 -15.89 8.43
CA CYS A 54 39.15 -16.63 9.36
C CYS A 54 40.61 -16.72 8.90
N GLN A 55 40.97 -16.09 7.77
CA GLN A 55 42.33 -16.01 7.21
C GLN A 55 42.99 -17.34 6.84
N LYS A 56 42.21 -18.44 6.81
CA LYS A 56 42.67 -19.77 6.37
C LYS A 56 43.04 -19.73 4.88
N LEU A 57 44.22 -20.26 4.56
CA LEU A 57 44.77 -20.29 3.20
C LEU A 57 44.20 -21.48 2.42
N TYR A 58 43.80 -21.23 1.19
CA TYR A 58 43.29 -22.22 0.22
C TYR A 58 44.11 -22.18 -1.07
N ARG A 59 44.11 -23.30 -1.79
CA ARG A 59 44.77 -23.48 -3.08
C ARG A 59 43.83 -24.18 -4.05
N THR A 60 43.70 -23.65 -5.27
CA THR A 60 42.87 -24.21 -6.35
C THR A 60 43.57 -24.09 -7.71
N SER A 61 43.08 -24.75 -8.76
CA SER A 61 43.57 -24.57 -10.13
C SER A 61 43.04 -23.27 -10.76
N GLN A 62 43.73 -22.76 -11.78
CA GLN A 62 43.34 -21.53 -12.49
C GLN A 62 42.03 -21.67 -13.31
N ASP A 63 41.61 -22.90 -13.62
CA ASP A 63 40.35 -23.21 -14.33
C ASP A 63 39.10 -22.72 -13.58
N VAL A 64 39.24 -22.38 -12.30
CA VAL A 64 38.20 -21.77 -11.46
C VAL A 64 37.67 -20.45 -12.03
N PHE A 65 38.44 -19.75 -12.87
CA PHE A 65 38.04 -18.48 -13.48
C PHE A 65 37.31 -18.63 -14.83
N ASP A 66 37.10 -19.86 -15.33
CA ASP A 66 36.44 -20.10 -16.63
C ASP A 66 34.91 -19.87 -16.59
N GLY A 67 34.34 -19.54 -15.42
CA GLY A 67 32.92 -19.25 -15.20
C GLY A 67 32.63 -17.88 -14.59
N ALA A 68 31.35 -17.57 -14.35
CA ALA A 68 30.94 -16.37 -13.62
C ALA A 68 31.30 -16.51 -12.13
N SER A 69 32.20 -15.63 -11.64
CA SER A 69 32.56 -15.39 -10.23
C SER A 69 32.54 -16.64 -9.31
N PRO A 70 33.68 -17.33 -9.11
CA PRO A 70 33.72 -18.56 -8.34
C PRO A 70 33.44 -18.34 -6.84
N GLU A 71 32.45 -19.08 -6.32
CA GLU A 71 32.03 -19.06 -4.91
C GLU A 71 32.68 -20.20 -4.13
N PHE A 72 33.13 -19.91 -2.91
CA PHE A 72 33.79 -20.86 -2.01
C PHE A 72 33.18 -20.84 -0.62
N ASP A 73 33.03 -22.02 -0.01
CA ASP A 73 32.60 -22.18 1.38
C ASP A 73 33.79 -22.51 2.29
N CYS A 74 33.99 -21.71 3.34
CA CYS A 74 35.08 -21.95 4.28
C CYS A 74 34.76 -23.10 5.24
N SER A 75 35.47 -24.23 5.10
CA SER A 75 35.40 -25.39 6.02
C SER A 75 35.65 -25.13 7.51
N THR A 76 36.14 -23.94 7.89
CA THR A 76 36.48 -23.61 9.29
C THR A 76 35.52 -22.62 9.92
N CYS A 77 34.88 -21.74 9.14
CA CYS A 77 33.94 -20.75 9.67
C CYS A 77 32.56 -20.81 9.02
N ASP A 78 32.31 -21.78 8.15
CA ASP A 78 31.04 -22.03 7.45
C ASP A 78 30.45 -20.78 6.77
N LYS A 79 31.32 -19.89 6.29
CA LYS A 79 30.93 -18.68 5.55
C LYS A 79 31.34 -18.80 4.10
N SER A 80 30.43 -18.40 3.22
CA SER A 80 30.65 -18.28 1.78
C SER A 80 31.38 -16.97 1.44
N PHE A 81 32.26 -17.03 0.45
CA PHE A 81 32.97 -15.88 -0.07
C PHE A 81 33.24 -16.07 -1.57
N VAL A 82 33.42 -14.95 -2.26
CA VAL A 82 33.69 -14.93 -3.71
C VAL A 82 35.17 -14.64 -3.93
N LEU A 83 35.77 -15.34 -4.88
CA LEU A 83 37.14 -15.11 -5.29
C LEU A 83 37.21 -14.17 -6.49
N THR A 84 37.98 -13.10 -6.37
CA THR A 84 38.18 -12.08 -7.40
C THR A 84 39.49 -12.36 -8.15
N SER A 85 39.57 -12.03 -9.44
CA SER A 85 40.79 -12.17 -10.25
C SER A 85 41.89 -11.14 -9.94
N GLN A 86 41.66 -10.27 -8.94
CA GLN A 86 42.63 -9.29 -8.47
C GLN A 86 43.64 -9.95 -7.53
N ILE A 87 44.92 -9.58 -7.70
CA ILE A 87 46.03 -10.14 -6.94
C ILE A 87 46.60 -9.04 -6.03
N ASP A 88 46.74 -9.35 -4.75
CA ASP A 88 47.37 -8.47 -3.77
C ASP A 88 48.89 -8.38 -3.98
N SER A 89 49.54 -7.41 -3.34
CA SER A 89 51.00 -7.24 -3.35
C SER A 89 51.79 -8.47 -2.87
N PHE A 90 51.13 -9.44 -2.26
CA PHE A 90 51.70 -10.71 -1.79
C PHE A 90 51.49 -11.89 -2.75
N GLY A 91 50.96 -11.66 -3.96
CA GLY A 91 50.69 -12.72 -4.93
C GLY A 91 49.49 -13.61 -4.58
N LEU A 92 48.60 -13.14 -3.70
CA LEU A 92 47.37 -13.83 -3.30
C LEU A 92 46.17 -13.23 -4.04
N TYR A 93 45.23 -14.08 -4.45
CA TYR A 93 43.98 -13.61 -5.03
C TYR A 93 43.06 -13.07 -3.94
N GLN A 94 42.45 -11.92 -4.22
CA GLN A 94 41.58 -11.21 -3.30
C GLN A 94 40.23 -11.90 -3.18
N THR A 95 39.71 -11.98 -1.96
CA THR A 95 38.39 -12.57 -1.67
C THR A 95 37.46 -11.54 -1.06
N GLU A 96 36.22 -11.53 -1.50
CA GLU A 96 35.16 -10.71 -0.91
C GLU A 96 34.20 -11.63 -0.13
N GLY A 97 34.02 -11.35 1.16
CA GLY A 97 33.03 -12.05 1.95
C GLY A 97 31.63 -11.73 1.43
N GLN A 98 30.79 -12.74 1.23
CA GLN A 98 29.38 -12.48 0.99
C GLN A 98 28.82 -11.86 2.28
N GLY A 99 28.59 -10.55 2.25
CA GLY A 99 28.01 -9.83 3.38
C GLY A 99 26.77 -10.58 3.87
N GLN A 100 26.65 -10.75 5.20
CA GLN A 100 25.52 -11.42 5.82
C GLN A 100 24.23 -10.94 5.15
N ILE A 101 23.35 -11.87 4.76
CA ILE A 101 22.03 -11.51 4.25
C ILE A 101 21.29 -10.86 5.41
N VAL A 102 21.34 -9.53 5.45
CA VAL A 102 20.56 -8.74 6.38
C VAL A 102 19.12 -8.84 5.93
N PHE A 103 18.25 -9.27 6.84
CA PHE A 103 16.82 -9.30 6.59
C PHE A 103 16.20 -8.00 7.08
N SER A 104 15.24 -7.49 6.32
CA SER A 104 14.43 -6.32 6.67
C SER A 104 12.95 -6.68 6.57
N ASN A 105 12.10 -5.97 7.31
CA ASN A 105 10.65 -6.23 7.28
C ASN A 105 10.01 -5.54 6.08
N CYS A 106 9.11 -6.23 5.38
CA CYS A 106 8.32 -5.64 4.32
C CYS A 106 7.35 -4.58 4.89
N PRO A 107 7.28 -3.35 4.32
CA PRO A 107 6.40 -2.30 4.82
C PRO A 107 4.89 -2.56 4.57
N LYS A 108 4.54 -3.54 3.72
CA LYS A 108 3.15 -3.88 3.41
C LYS A 108 2.63 -5.09 4.20
N CYS A 109 3.38 -6.19 4.22
CA CYS A 109 2.94 -7.45 4.84
C CYS A 109 3.78 -7.87 6.06
N SER A 110 4.76 -7.06 6.48
CA SER A 110 5.65 -7.33 7.62
C SER A 110 6.50 -8.59 7.54
N GLN A 111 6.51 -9.30 6.41
CA GLN A 111 7.30 -10.50 6.23
C GLN A 111 8.78 -10.17 5.97
N LEU A 112 9.69 -11.04 6.44
CA LEU A 112 11.13 -10.87 6.29
C LEU A 112 11.53 -10.95 4.82
N LYS A 113 12.21 -9.92 4.32
CA LYS A 113 12.80 -9.89 2.98
C LYS A 113 14.33 -9.73 3.06
N PRO A 114 15.09 -10.36 2.16
CA PRO A 114 16.51 -10.06 1.98
C PRO A 114 16.70 -8.58 1.65
N GLN A 115 17.65 -7.88 2.29
CA GLN A 115 17.88 -6.45 2.03
C GLN A 115 18.31 -6.18 0.58
N LYS A 116 18.93 -7.16 -0.11
CA LYS A 116 19.30 -7.06 -1.53
C LYS A 116 18.13 -7.24 -2.50
N SER A 117 16.97 -7.74 -2.07
CA SER A 117 15.81 -7.87 -2.95
C SER A 117 14.91 -6.65 -2.85
N ASP A 118 14.74 -5.96 -3.97
CA ASP A 118 13.83 -4.81 -4.09
C ASP A 118 12.35 -5.22 -3.97
N GLU A 119 12.04 -6.45 -4.40
CA GLU A 119 10.71 -7.04 -4.37
C GLU A 119 10.53 -7.97 -3.17
N CYS A 120 9.38 -7.85 -2.49
CA CYS A 120 9.01 -8.78 -1.43
C CYS A 120 8.55 -10.12 -2.03
N PRO A 121 9.15 -11.27 -1.69
CA PRO A 121 8.80 -12.56 -2.27
C PRO A 121 7.37 -13.02 -1.94
N SER A 122 6.78 -12.48 -0.87
CA SER A 122 5.43 -12.87 -0.44
C SER A 122 4.32 -12.00 -0.99
N CYS A 123 4.57 -10.70 -1.23
CA CYS A 123 3.52 -9.77 -1.67
C CYS A 123 3.81 -9.06 -3.00
N GLY A 124 4.97 -9.30 -3.62
CA GLY A 124 5.36 -8.72 -4.91
C GLY A 124 5.57 -7.20 -4.90
N VAL A 125 5.67 -6.58 -3.72
CA VAL A 125 5.76 -5.12 -3.61
C VAL A 125 7.21 -4.67 -3.63
N PHE A 126 7.47 -3.70 -4.51
CA PHE A 126 8.71 -2.95 -4.59
C PHE A 126 8.73 -1.86 -3.52
N ALA A 127 9.75 -1.86 -2.65
CA ALA A 127 9.83 -0.92 -1.55
C ALA A 127 9.85 0.55 -2.02
N SER A 128 10.60 0.85 -3.09
CA SER A 128 10.71 2.18 -3.69
C SER A 128 9.35 2.70 -4.20
N LYS A 129 8.65 1.90 -5.01
CA LYS A 129 7.34 2.26 -5.54
C LYS A 129 6.27 2.37 -4.46
N TYR A 130 6.34 1.52 -3.43
CA TYR A 130 5.39 1.57 -2.33
C TYR A 130 5.50 2.88 -1.53
N GLU A 131 6.72 3.34 -1.28
CA GLU A 131 6.95 4.59 -0.56
C GLU A 131 6.52 5.82 -1.39
N GLU A 132 6.71 5.77 -2.71
CA GLU A 132 6.21 6.80 -3.63
C GLU A 132 4.67 6.81 -3.70
N LEU A 133 4.04 5.65 -3.82
CA LEU A 133 2.58 5.53 -3.84
C LEU A 133 1.95 6.01 -2.53
N GLN A 134 2.56 5.69 -1.38
CA GLN A 134 2.10 6.22 -0.08
C GLN A 134 2.17 7.75 0.02
N LYS A 135 3.15 8.39 -0.64
CA LYS A 135 3.25 9.85 -0.68
C LYS A 135 2.18 10.48 -1.59
N VAL A 136 1.74 9.77 -2.62
CA VAL A 136 0.75 10.24 -3.60
C VAL A 136 -0.70 10.00 -3.15
N GLU A 137 -0.99 8.89 -2.45
CA GLU A 137 -2.38 8.48 -2.14
C GLU A 137 -3.10 9.37 -1.14
N SER A 138 -2.38 10.20 -0.37
CA SER A 138 -2.80 11.51 0.15
C SER A 138 -1.87 11.90 1.29
N PRO A 139 -1.22 13.07 1.24
CA PRO A 139 -0.33 13.55 2.31
C PRO A 139 -1.01 13.55 3.69
N SER A 140 -2.34 13.70 3.69
CA SER A 140 -3.16 13.68 4.89
C SER A 140 -3.17 12.32 5.60
N LEU A 141 -3.27 11.20 4.87
CA LEU A 141 -3.30 9.85 5.43
C LEU A 141 -1.91 9.41 5.92
N PHE A 142 -0.84 9.88 5.28
CA PHE A 142 0.52 9.58 5.74
C PHE A 142 0.78 10.13 7.16
N GLU A 143 0.43 11.39 7.39
CA GLU A 143 0.57 12.02 8.72
C GLU A 143 -0.26 11.28 9.78
N LEU A 144 -1.50 10.88 9.44
CA LEU A 144 -2.36 10.11 10.35
C LEU A 144 -1.76 8.74 10.69
N ASN A 145 -1.17 8.05 9.72
CA ASN A 145 -0.47 6.79 9.97
C ASN A 145 0.73 6.98 10.90
N GLN A 146 1.50 8.07 10.75
CA GLN A 146 2.63 8.33 11.63
C GLN A 146 2.20 8.57 13.08
N ILE A 147 1.11 9.30 13.30
CA ILE A 147 0.53 9.49 14.63
C ILE A 147 0.02 8.18 15.19
N TRP A 148 -0.65 7.37 14.37
CA TRP A 148 -1.12 6.04 14.76
C TRP A 148 0.02 5.12 15.24
N GLN A 149 1.17 5.13 14.57
CA GLN A 149 2.33 4.37 15.04
C GLN A 149 2.80 4.82 16.43
N LYS A 150 2.75 6.13 16.73
CA LYS A 150 3.04 6.65 18.08
C LYS A 150 1.98 6.21 19.09
N THR A 151 0.71 6.20 18.69
CA THR A 151 -0.40 5.70 19.53
C THR A 151 -0.20 4.23 19.91
N ILE A 152 0.25 3.38 18.98
CA ILE A 152 0.53 1.97 19.29
C ILE A 152 1.77 1.84 20.20
N ALA A 153 2.80 2.65 19.98
CA ALA A 153 4.02 2.61 20.80
C ALA A 153 3.73 2.89 22.29
N ASP A 154 2.84 3.86 22.56
CA ASP A 154 2.46 4.28 23.92
C ASP A 154 0.95 4.06 24.18
N PHE A 155 0.50 2.82 24.02
CA PHE A 155 -0.92 2.44 24.03
C PHE A 155 -1.66 2.73 25.35
N ASN A 156 -0.97 2.85 26.48
CA ASN A 156 -1.62 3.15 27.76
C ASN A 156 -1.87 4.66 27.98
N ASN A 157 -1.42 5.52 27.07
CA ASN A 157 -1.50 6.97 27.24
C ASN A 157 -2.74 7.55 26.57
N ASP A 158 -3.79 7.78 27.37
CA ASP A 158 -5.07 8.34 26.92
C ASP A 158 -4.93 9.64 26.08
N ASN A 159 -3.92 10.46 26.36
CA ASN A 159 -3.70 11.73 25.66
C ASN A 159 -3.31 11.53 24.18
N ILE A 160 -2.50 10.49 23.89
CA ILE A 160 -2.04 10.21 22.53
C ILE A 160 -3.20 9.68 21.67
N HIS A 161 -4.09 8.88 22.26
CA HIS A 161 -5.32 8.47 21.61
C HIS A 161 -6.24 9.66 21.30
N GLN A 162 -6.42 10.59 22.25
CA GLN A 162 -7.23 11.79 22.01
C GLN A 162 -6.61 12.68 20.93
N ASP A 163 -5.29 12.86 20.91
CA ASP A 163 -4.60 13.63 19.86
C ASP A 163 -4.81 13.00 18.48
N PHE A 164 -4.64 11.68 18.36
CA PHE A 164 -4.93 10.94 17.13
C PHE A 164 -6.39 11.15 16.67
N LEU A 165 -7.36 11.01 17.57
CA LEU A 165 -8.78 11.21 17.22
C LEU A 165 -9.09 12.64 16.79
N ASN A 166 -8.49 13.64 17.45
CA ASN A 166 -8.66 15.05 17.09
C ASN A 166 -8.07 15.34 15.70
N ARG A 167 -6.91 14.77 15.39
CA ARG A 167 -6.27 14.89 14.06
C ARG A 167 -7.10 14.20 12.97
N CYS A 168 -7.64 13.01 13.25
CA CYS A 168 -8.58 12.35 12.34
C CYS A 168 -9.86 13.18 12.12
N GLN A 169 -10.41 13.79 13.17
CA GLN A 169 -11.60 14.63 13.08
C GLN A 169 -11.36 15.89 12.24
N GLN A 170 -10.22 16.57 12.46
CA GLN A 170 -9.83 17.75 11.67
C GLN A 170 -9.72 17.44 10.17
N LYS A 171 -9.32 16.21 9.82
CA LYS A 171 -9.17 15.76 8.43
C LYS A 171 -10.37 14.99 7.89
N MET A 172 -11.51 14.99 8.59
CA MET A 172 -12.72 14.23 8.23
C MET A 172 -12.45 12.73 7.99
N ALA A 173 -11.47 12.16 8.68
CA ALA A 173 -10.98 10.80 8.51
C ALA A 173 -11.28 9.91 9.74
N LEU A 174 -12.41 10.13 10.43
CA LEU A 174 -12.79 9.31 11.59
C LEU A 174 -13.07 7.84 11.22
N ASN A 175 -13.53 7.56 10.00
CA ASN A 175 -13.68 6.20 9.47
C ASN A 175 -12.36 5.43 9.46
N PHE A 176 -11.26 6.12 9.15
CA PHE A 176 -9.91 5.53 9.19
C PHE A 176 -9.51 5.15 10.62
N ALA A 177 -9.77 6.02 11.60
CA ALA A 177 -9.53 5.71 13.00
C ALA A 177 -10.34 4.48 13.44
N PHE A 178 -11.62 4.40 13.07
CA PHE A 178 -12.48 3.25 13.40
C PHE A 178 -11.93 1.94 12.86
N GLN A 179 -11.50 1.93 11.59
CA GLN A 179 -10.87 0.75 10.98
C GLN A 179 -9.61 0.32 11.74
N LYS A 180 -8.74 1.26 12.12
CA LYS A 180 -7.50 0.97 12.87
C LYS A 180 -7.76 0.36 14.24
N TYR A 181 -8.71 0.89 15.02
CA TYR A 181 -9.07 0.28 16.30
C TYR A 181 -9.79 -1.07 16.11
N SER A 182 -10.59 -1.23 15.06
CA SER A 182 -11.23 -2.52 14.76
C SER A 182 -10.20 -3.58 14.36
N GLU A 183 -9.18 -3.24 13.56
CA GLU A 183 -8.07 -4.12 13.23
C GLU A 183 -7.30 -4.50 14.50
N LEU A 184 -6.96 -3.52 15.34
CA LEU A 184 -6.24 -3.74 16.58
C LEU A 184 -6.99 -4.67 17.55
N LYS A 185 -8.32 -4.50 17.66
CA LYS A 185 -9.19 -5.39 18.45
C LYS A 185 -9.17 -6.84 17.94
N LYS A 186 -9.05 -7.05 16.63
CA LYS A 186 -8.95 -8.40 16.04
C LYS A 186 -7.60 -9.06 16.34
N THR A 187 -6.51 -8.30 16.36
CA THR A 187 -5.17 -8.83 16.60
C THR A 187 -4.84 -9.02 18.08
N MET A 188 -5.20 -8.09 18.95
CA MET A 188 -4.86 -8.13 20.38
C MET A 188 -5.94 -8.76 21.27
N GLY A 189 -7.16 -8.98 20.74
CA GLY A 189 -8.28 -9.53 21.48
C GLY A 189 -9.12 -8.47 22.19
N PHE A 190 -9.87 -8.88 23.22
CA PHE A 190 -10.76 -7.98 23.96
C PHE A 190 -9.98 -7.03 24.86
N ASP A 191 -9.72 -5.83 24.36
CA ASP A 191 -9.19 -4.71 25.14
C ASP A 191 -10.28 -3.65 25.40
N SER A 192 -10.49 -3.35 26.68
CA SER A 192 -11.41 -2.31 27.16
C SER A 192 -11.04 -0.92 26.62
N VAL A 193 -9.76 -0.65 26.35
CA VAL A 193 -9.28 0.63 25.82
C VAL A 193 -9.75 0.80 24.37
N CYS A 194 -9.61 -0.22 23.53
CA CYS A 194 -10.10 -0.19 22.16
C CYS A 194 -11.61 0.07 22.10
N GLU A 195 -12.40 -0.60 22.95
CA GLU A 195 -13.85 -0.44 22.98
C GLU A 195 -14.29 0.97 23.42
N LYS A 196 -13.61 1.53 24.44
CA LYS A 196 -13.80 2.92 24.88
C LYS A 196 -13.61 3.89 23.71
N TYR A 197 -12.55 3.74 22.93
CA TYR A 197 -12.26 4.65 21.82
C TYR A 197 -13.12 4.40 20.58
N MET A 198 -13.47 3.15 20.26
CA MET A 198 -14.42 2.85 19.18
C MET A 198 -15.77 3.52 19.42
N LYS A 199 -16.32 3.39 20.64
CA LYS A 199 -17.57 4.06 21.02
C LYS A 199 -17.45 5.59 20.97
N GLN A 200 -16.30 6.13 21.36
CA GLN A 200 -16.04 7.57 21.24
C GLN A 200 -16.01 8.03 19.76
N ILE A 201 -15.45 7.22 18.86
CA ILE A 201 -15.44 7.51 17.42
C ILE A 201 -16.85 7.49 16.85
N GLU A 202 -17.66 6.48 17.17
CA GLU A 202 -19.05 6.37 16.72
C GLU A 202 -19.87 7.62 17.09
N LEU A 203 -19.79 8.06 18.35
CA LEU A 203 -20.47 9.28 18.81
C LEU A 203 -19.98 10.54 18.08
N ARG A 204 -18.70 10.62 17.70
CA ARG A 204 -18.17 11.76 16.92
C ARG A 204 -18.63 11.70 15.46
N LEU A 205 -18.72 10.49 14.89
CA LEU A 205 -19.16 10.26 13.52
C LEU A 205 -20.63 10.67 13.35
N GLU A 206 -21.50 10.24 14.28
CA GLU A 206 -22.91 10.63 14.30
C GLU A 206 -23.07 12.15 14.33
N ARG A 207 -22.30 12.86 15.17
CA ARG A 207 -22.32 14.33 15.22
C ARG A 207 -21.88 14.97 13.90
N GLN A 208 -20.91 14.40 13.19
CA GLN A 208 -20.50 14.92 11.88
C GLN A 208 -21.61 14.78 10.84
N PHE A 209 -22.34 13.66 10.83
CA PHE A 209 -23.49 13.48 9.95
C PHE A 209 -24.62 14.46 10.27
N TYR A 210 -24.98 14.61 11.55
CA TYR A 210 -26.01 15.59 11.95
C TYR A 210 -25.62 17.03 11.63
N ALA A 211 -24.34 17.40 11.78
CA ALA A 211 -23.86 18.73 11.42
C ALA A 211 -23.94 18.97 9.91
N ALA A 212 -23.55 17.97 9.10
CA ALA A 212 -23.65 18.06 7.64
C ALA A 212 -25.11 18.19 7.17
N ASP A 213 -26.02 17.41 7.76
CA ASP A 213 -27.45 17.50 7.46
C ASP A 213 -28.06 18.84 7.89
N ALA A 214 -27.61 19.40 9.03
CA ALA A 214 -28.04 20.72 9.50
C ALA A 214 -27.56 21.84 8.57
N GLU A 215 -26.32 21.79 8.07
CA GLU A 215 -25.81 22.76 7.09
C GLU A 215 -26.56 22.68 5.76
N VAL A 216 -26.93 21.47 5.31
CA VAL A 216 -27.75 21.29 4.10
C VAL A 216 -29.16 21.83 4.32
N ALA A 217 -29.75 21.59 5.49
CA ALA A 217 -31.07 22.12 5.84
C ALA A 217 -31.07 23.65 5.98
N GLU A 218 -29.95 24.25 6.43
CA GLU A 218 -29.81 25.70 6.53
C GLU A 218 -29.54 26.36 5.17
N ASN A 219 -28.72 25.75 4.30
CA ASN A 219 -28.55 26.23 2.91
C ASN A 219 -29.79 26.00 2.03
N GLN A 220 -30.71 25.13 2.45
CA GLN A 220 -32.04 24.99 1.84
C GLN A 220 -33.08 25.96 2.40
N LYS A 221 -32.72 26.88 3.31
CA LYS A 221 -33.56 28.03 3.64
C LYS A 221 -33.60 29.04 2.49
N GLU A 222 -34.47 28.72 1.54
CA GLU A 222 -35.45 29.63 0.96
C GLU A 222 -34.91 30.91 0.29
N PHE A 223 -34.53 30.76 -0.98
CA PHE A 223 -35.24 31.58 -1.96
C PHE A 223 -36.43 30.77 -2.48
N PRO A 224 -37.66 31.29 -2.48
CA PRO A 224 -38.84 30.58 -2.98
C PRO A 224 -38.81 30.55 -4.52
N LEU A 225 -37.78 29.93 -5.09
CA LEU A 225 -37.54 29.83 -6.52
C LEU A 225 -38.68 29.08 -7.20
N SER A 226 -39.25 28.09 -6.50
CA SER A 226 -40.47 27.38 -6.90
C SER A 226 -41.63 28.35 -7.15
N GLN A 227 -41.95 29.26 -6.23
CA GLN A 227 -43.04 30.24 -6.43
C GLN A 227 -42.75 31.20 -7.59
N TRP A 228 -41.50 31.65 -7.74
CA TRP A 228 -41.11 32.54 -8.83
C TRP A 228 -41.15 31.87 -10.21
N VAL A 229 -40.79 30.59 -10.31
CA VAL A 229 -40.86 29.81 -11.55
C VAL A 229 -42.32 29.62 -11.98
N PHE A 230 -43.23 29.29 -11.05
CA PHE A 230 -44.66 29.19 -11.39
C PHE A 230 -45.26 30.54 -11.77
N LEU A 231 -44.86 31.63 -11.10
CA LEU A 231 -45.32 32.99 -11.44
C LEU A 231 -44.83 33.42 -12.82
N SER A 232 -43.56 33.16 -13.16
CA SER A 232 -42.97 33.57 -14.44
C SER A 232 -43.57 32.83 -15.63
N VAL A 233 -43.82 31.52 -15.50
CA VAL A 233 -44.52 30.72 -16.52
C VAL A 233 -45.95 31.23 -16.72
N GLY A 234 -46.65 31.60 -15.64
CA GLY A 234 -47.98 32.20 -15.72
C GLY A 234 -48.00 33.55 -16.46
N ILE A 235 -47.05 34.44 -16.15
CA ILE A 235 -46.92 35.75 -16.81
C ILE A 235 -46.59 35.56 -18.30
N LEU A 236 -45.67 34.65 -18.63
CA LEU A 236 -45.29 34.37 -20.02
C LEU A 236 -46.47 33.81 -20.82
N GLY A 237 -47.26 32.90 -20.24
CA GLY A 237 -48.48 32.38 -20.86
C GLY A 237 -49.51 33.47 -21.14
N MET A 238 -49.71 34.40 -20.20
CA MET A 238 -50.62 35.54 -20.37
C MET A 238 -50.14 36.49 -21.48
N LEU A 239 -48.84 36.81 -21.54
CA LEU A 239 -48.26 37.63 -22.60
C LEU A 239 -48.47 37.00 -23.99
N LEU A 240 -48.32 35.68 -24.11
CA LEU A 240 -48.58 34.96 -25.36
C LEU A 240 -50.06 35.02 -25.78
N LEU A 241 -51.00 34.98 -24.83
CA LEU A 241 -52.43 35.15 -25.13
C LEU A 241 -52.75 36.57 -25.62
N ILE A 242 -52.17 37.60 -24.99
CA ILE A 242 -52.32 38.99 -25.42
C ILE A 242 -51.75 39.17 -26.84
N TYR A 243 -50.57 38.61 -27.11
CA TYR A 243 -49.94 38.68 -28.43
C TYR A 243 -50.78 38.00 -29.53
N ASN A 244 -51.30 36.79 -29.26
CA ASN A 244 -52.14 36.06 -30.22
C ASN A 244 -53.47 36.81 -30.49
N LYS A 245 -54.02 37.52 -29.49
CA LYS A 245 -55.20 38.38 -29.69
C LYS A 245 -54.93 39.55 -30.64
N VAL A 246 -53.71 40.10 -30.63
CA VAL A 246 -53.31 41.21 -31.51
C VAL A 246 -52.98 40.72 -32.92
N ARG A 247 -52.41 39.50 -33.05
CA ARG A 247 -52.15 38.86 -34.35
C ARG A 247 -52.59 37.39 -34.32
N PRO A 248 -53.79 37.07 -34.84
CA PRO A 248 -54.31 35.71 -34.86
C PRO A 248 -53.54 34.88 -35.88
N THR A 249 -52.39 34.38 -35.45
CA THR A 249 -51.44 33.67 -36.32
C THR A 249 -51.73 32.18 -36.34
N PHE A 250 -52.25 31.62 -35.24
CA PHE A 250 -52.59 30.19 -35.12
C PHE A 250 -53.80 29.96 -34.18
N PRO A 251 -55.02 29.71 -34.71
CA PRO A 251 -56.23 29.57 -33.89
C PRO A 251 -56.22 28.32 -32.99
N ASN A 252 -55.52 27.25 -33.38
CA ASN A 252 -55.46 26.01 -32.61
C ASN A 252 -54.49 26.08 -31.41
N LEU A 253 -53.55 27.03 -31.40
CA LEU A 253 -52.56 27.18 -30.33
C LEU A 253 -53.17 27.81 -29.06
N THR A 254 -54.22 28.63 -29.22
CA THR A 254 -54.85 29.39 -28.13
C THR A 254 -55.41 28.45 -27.05
N GLY A 255 -56.08 27.36 -27.45
CA GLY A 255 -56.62 26.39 -26.51
C GLY A 255 -55.56 25.71 -25.64
N LEU A 256 -54.39 25.39 -26.25
CA LEU A 256 -53.27 24.78 -25.53
C LEU A 256 -52.63 25.76 -24.53
N VAL A 257 -52.43 27.01 -24.92
CA VAL A 257 -51.85 28.04 -24.03
C VAL A 257 -52.78 28.31 -22.83
N VAL A 258 -54.09 28.38 -23.06
CA VAL A 258 -55.07 28.52 -21.96
C VAL A 258 -55.01 27.33 -21.01
N ALA A 259 -54.99 26.09 -21.53
CA ALA A 259 -54.92 24.89 -20.71
C ALA A 259 -53.64 24.84 -19.85
N VAL A 260 -52.48 25.15 -20.45
CA VAL A 260 -51.19 25.17 -19.73
C VAL A 260 -51.17 26.26 -18.67
N THR A 261 -51.73 27.44 -18.95
CA THR A 261 -51.76 28.55 -17.98
C THR A 261 -52.65 28.23 -16.78
N VAL A 262 -53.85 27.66 -17.02
CA VAL A 262 -54.78 27.25 -15.95
C VAL A 262 -54.17 26.13 -15.10
N LEU A 263 -53.54 25.13 -15.73
CA LEU A 263 -52.89 24.03 -15.02
C LEU A 263 -51.71 24.53 -14.17
N SER A 264 -50.92 25.46 -14.69
CA SER A 264 -49.80 26.08 -13.96
C SER A 264 -50.29 26.87 -12.73
N PHE A 265 -51.37 27.63 -12.86
CA PHE A 265 -52.00 28.33 -11.74
C PHE A 265 -52.59 27.37 -10.71
N GLY A 266 -53.27 26.29 -11.16
CA GLY A 266 -53.84 25.28 -10.28
C GLY A 266 -52.78 24.56 -9.44
N LEU A 267 -51.69 24.11 -10.06
CA LEU A 267 -50.57 23.48 -9.36
C LEU A 267 -49.87 24.45 -8.40
N GLY A 268 -49.69 25.71 -8.81
CA GLY A 268 -49.13 26.75 -7.95
C GLY A 268 -49.98 27.01 -6.70
N PHE A 269 -51.31 27.04 -6.84
CA PHE A 269 -52.23 27.23 -5.72
C PHE A 269 -52.21 26.05 -4.74
N VAL A 270 -52.22 24.81 -5.24
CA VAL A 270 -52.14 23.59 -4.41
C VAL A 270 -50.79 23.51 -3.68
N SER A 271 -49.69 23.85 -4.35
CA SER A 271 -48.36 23.92 -3.73
C SER A 271 -48.30 24.97 -2.61
N SER A 272 -48.87 26.15 -2.84
CA SER A 272 -48.94 27.22 -1.83
C SER A 272 -49.80 26.84 -0.61
N GLN A 273 -50.90 26.12 -0.81
CA GLN A 273 -51.73 25.58 0.26
C GLN A 273 -50.97 24.56 1.12
N ARG A 274 -50.25 23.62 0.48
CA ARG A 274 -49.45 22.61 1.19
C ARG A 274 -48.37 23.23 2.08
N ASN A 275 -47.73 24.30 1.63
CA ASN A 275 -46.71 24.99 2.42
C ASN A 275 -47.29 25.76 3.63
N ARG A 276 -48.57 26.13 3.59
CA ARG A 276 -49.25 26.78 4.73
C ARG A 276 -49.77 25.78 5.77
N GLY A 277 -50.15 24.57 5.34
CA GLY A 277 -50.69 23.52 6.23
C GLY A 277 -49.65 22.85 7.14
N ILE A 278 -48.35 22.99 6.87
CA ILE A 278 -47.26 22.36 7.64
C ILE A 278 -46.82 23.21 8.85
N LYS A 279 -47.45 24.37 9.07
CA LYS A 279 -47.16 25.27 10.22
C LYS A 279 -48.17 25.15 11.39
N LEU A 280 -48.75 23.97 11.60
CA LEU A 280 -49.60 23.63 12.76
C LEU A 280 -48.96 22.46 13.52
#